data_AF-A0A946YX53-F1
#
_entry.id   AF-A0A946YX53-F1
#
_cell.length_a   1.000
_cell.length_b   1.000
_cell.length_c   1.000
_cell.angle_alpha   90.00
_cell.angle_beta   90.00
_cell.angle_gamma   90.00
#
_symmetry.space_group_name_H-M   'P 1'
#
loop_
_entity.id
_entity.type
_entity.pdbx_description
1 polymer ?
#
loop_
_entity_poly.entity_id
_entity_poly.type
_entity_poly.pdbx_seq_one_letter_code
_entity_poly.pdbx_strand_id
1 'polypeptide(L)'
;MTDERKDQKVFGRTSSGWTPWIRGGAVAIFDALAIFTIPQLVANEAWTLLVFLIGSALLVNWAYLNPRAKASPWLTPGLILMAIFVVYPVIYTAGISVTNWRTGNILSKAQVIENLESRQIRIAGEAQTLSMRVYRGPGDELAFLLYGPDFEPFVGVARATDDEPLADSTVDTTGVTIDPENPPETIGDFRLLAPLQVTGLASRLENTALDLPDGSTATVETLTTVRVSKAGQRFTYDEATDTLIDNQAGRTCRSGEGNFVCDDVPEEDVART
;
A
#
# COMPACT_ATOMS: atom_id res chain seq x y z
N MET A 1 -34.96 -75.06 47.39
CA MET A 1 -35.39 -73.88 48.17
C MET A 1 -34.10 -73.18 48.54
N THR A 2 -33.64 -72.06 48.00
CA THR A 2 -34.13 -70.94 47.18
C THR A 2 -32.82 -70.22 46.80
N ASP A 3 -32.55 -69.90 45.53
CA ASP A 3 -32.69 -68.54 44.97
C ASP A 3 -32.09 -67.46 45.91
N GLU A 4 -31.10 -66.64 45.57
CA GLU A 4 -31.12 -65.73 44.43
C GLU A 4 -29.71 -65.28 44.01
N ARG A 5 -29.52 -65.34 42.69
CA ARG A 5 -28.54 -64.59 41.92
C ARG A 5 -29.16 -63.21 41.65
N LYS A 6 -28.66 -62.11 42.23
CA LYS A 6 -28.78 -60.74 41.67
C LYS A 6 -28.12 -59.68 42.55
N ASP A 7 -26.88 -59.34 42.20
CA ASP A 7 -26.31 -58.02 42.48
C ASP A 7 -25.55 -57.47 41.25
N GLN A 8 -26.09 -57.72 40.06
CA GLN A 8 -25.78 -56.90 38.89
C GLN A 8 -26.77 -55.73 38.84
N LYS A 9 -26.49 -54.68 39.62
CA LYS A 9 -27.07 -53.36 39.36
C LYS A 9 -26.44 -52.83 38.08
N VAL A 10 -27.16 -53.08 36.99
CA VAL A 10 -27.00 -52.44 35.69
C VAL A 10 -26.94 -50.93 35.92
N PHE A 11 -25.78 -50.32 35.65
CA PHE A 11 -25.66 -48.87 35.53
C PHE A 11 -26.51 -48.43 34.33
N GLY A 12 -27.79 -48.14 34.60
CA GLY A 12 -28.68 -47.48 33.66
C GLY A 12 -28.14 -46.09 33.38
N ARG A 13 -27.43 -45.94 32.26
CA ARG A 13 -27.00 -44.65 31.73
C ARG A 13 -28.25 -43.93 31.25
N THR A 14 -28.85 -43.10 32.10
CA THR A 14 -29.89 -42.17 31.70
C THR A 14 -29.27 -41.16 30.73
N SER A 15 -29.47 -41.34 29.42
CA SER A 15 -29.16 -40.28 28.48
C SER A 15 -30.15 -39.14 28.73
N SER A 16 -29.69 -38.10 29.43
CA SER A 16 -30.44 -36.86 29.58
C SER A 16 -30.90 -36.39 28.20
N GLY A 17 -32.22 -36.18 28.04
CA GLY A 17 -32.81 -35.75 26.78
C GLY A 17 -32.28 -34.41 26.27
N TRP A 18 -31.53 -33.66 27.09
CA TRP A 18 -30.99 -32.34 26.77
C TRP A 18 -29.57 -32.39 26.17
N THR A 19 -28.82 -33.48 26.40
CA THR A 19 -27.47 -33.66 25.87
C THR A 19 -27.34 -33.57 24.34
N PRO A 20 -28.23 -34.14 23.51
CA PRO A 20 -28.12 -34.01 22.05
C PRO A 20 -28.37 -32.58 21.57
N TRP A 21 -29.26 -31.82 22.22
CA TRP A 21 -29.55 -30.43 21.87
C TRP A 21 -28.39 -29.49 22.16
N ILE A 22 -27.73 -29.67 23.31
CA ILE A 22 -26.53 -28.88 23.66
C ILE A 22 -25.39 -29.14 22.67
N ARG A 23 -25.20 -30.41 22.28
CA ARG A 23 -24.17 -30.80 21.30
C ARG A 23 -24.46 -30.23 19.91
N GLY A 24 -25.70 -30.36 19.44
CA GLY A 24 -26.11 -29.80 18.15
C GLY A 24 -26.02 -28.27 18.14
N GLY A 25 -26.41 -27.62 19.24
CA GLY A 25 -26.28 -26.17 19.39
C GLY A 25 -24.82 -25.71 19.34
N ALA A 26 -23.89 -26.41 20.00
CA ALA A 26 -22.47 -26.06 19.96
C ALA A 26 -21.87 -26.20 18.55
N VAL A 27 -22.22 -27.26 17.81
CA VAL A 27 -21.78 -27.44 16.42
C VAL A 27 -22.38 -26.37 15.51
N ALA A 28 -23.67 -26.05 15.67
CA ALA A 28 -24.32 -25.01 14.89
C ALA A 28 -23.71 -23.62 15.12
N ILE A 29 -23.33 -23.29 16.36
CA ILE A 29 -22.62 -22.04 16.68
C ILE A 29 -21.24 -22.01 16.01
N PHE A 30 -20.50 -23.12 16.07
CA PHE A 30 -19.20 -23.24 15.43
C PHE A 30 -19.31 -23.06 13.90
N ASP A 31 -20.27 -23.73 13.26
CA ASP A 31 -20.50 -23.62 11.83
C ASP A 31 -20.97 -22.22 11.43
N ALA A 32 -21.82 -21.57 12.22
CA ALA A 32 -22.24 -20.19 11.99
C ALA A 32 -21.02 -19.24 12.02
N LEU A 33 -20.11 -19.43 12.98
CA LEU A 33 -18.87 -18.67 13.04
C LEU A 33 -17.97 -18.97 11.82
N ALA A 34 -17.83 -20.25 11.45
CA ALA A 34 -17.02 -20.65 10.30
C ALA A 34 -17.56 -20.00 9.00
N ILE A 35 -18.86 -20.10 8.75
CA ILE A 35 -19.51 -19.51 7.57
C ILE A 35 -19.37 -17.99 7.57
N PHE A 36 -19.55 -17.34 8.73
CA PHE A 36 -19.34 -15.90 8.85
C PHE A 36 -17.91 -15.46 8.52
N THR A 37 -16.92 -16.31 8.80
CA THR A 37 -15.50 -15.98 8.59
C THR A 37 -15.06 -16.21 7.14
N ILE A 38 -15.77 -17.04 6.35
CA ILE A 38 -15.40 -17.37 4.96
C ILE A 38 -15.23 -16.13 4.07
N PRO A 39 -16.18 -15.17 3.98
CA PRO A 39 -16.04 -14.02 3.09
C PRO A 39 -14.81 -13.15 3.44
N GLN A 40 -14.45 -13.09 4.71
CA GLN A 40 -13.35 -12.29 5.24
C GLN A 40 -12.02 -12.93 4.88
N LEU A 41 -11.92 -14.26 4.92
CA LEU A 41 -10.74 -14.97 4.44
C LEU A 41 -10.58 -14.83 2.93
N VAL A 42 -11.68 -14.86 2.17
CA VAL A 42 -11.65 -14.66 0.72
C VAL A 42 -11.21 -13.24 0.37
N ALA A 43 -11.72 -12.22 1.08
CA ALA A 43 -11.35 -10.83 0.87
C ALA A 43 -9.86 -10.53 1.16
N ASN A 44 -9.25 -11.28 2.06
CA ASN A 44 -7.83 -11.16 2.41
C ASN A 44 -6.93 -12.16 1.66
N GLU A 45 -7.45 -12.86 0.64
CA GLU A 45 -6.74 -13.89 -0.13
C GLU A 45 -6.07 -15.00 0.73
N ALA A 46 -6.63 -15.27 1.91
CA ALA A 46 -6.09 -16.20 2.89
C ALA A 46 -6.51 -17.65 2.59
N TRP A 47 -6.21 -18.14 1.38
CA TRP A 47 -6.65 -19.43 0.85
C TRP A 47 -6.26 -20.62 1.75
N THR A 48 -5.05 -20.58 2.32
CA THR A 48 -4.56 -21.62 3.23
C THR A 48 -5.46 -21.74 4.46
N LEU A 49 -5.76 -20.62 5.11
CA LEU A 49 -6.61 -20.61 6.30
C LEU A 49 -8.05 -21.01 5.96
N LEU A 50 -8.53 -20.68 4.76
CA LEU A 50 -9.86 -21.05 4.27
C LEU A 50 -9.99 -22.58 4.16
N VAL A 51 -8.99 -23.23 3.55
CA VAL A 51 -8.96 -24.69 3.43
C VAL A 51 -8.94 -25.35 4.82
N PHE A 52 -8.16 -24.82 5.77
CA PHE A 52 -8.15 -25.31 7.15
C PHE A 52 -9.49 -25.15 7.85
N LEU A 53 -10.11 -23.98 7.72
CA LEU A 53 -11.41 -23.69 8.32
C LEU A 53 -12.48 -24.67 7.80
N ILE A 54 -12.60 -24.80 6.48
CA ILE A 54 -13.57 -25.72 5.85
C ILE A 54 -13.27 -27.17 6.23
N GLY A 55 -12.00 -27.58 6.16
CA GLY A 55 -11.58 -28.94 6.54
C GLY A 55 -11.91 -29.26 8.00
N SER A 56 -11.65 -28.33 8.92
CA SER A 56 -11.97 -28.51 10.34
C SER A 56 -13.49 -28.56 10.58
N ALA A 57 -14.28 -27.72 9.91
CA ALA A 57 -15.74 -27.75 10.02
C ALA A 57 -16.34 -29.05 9.50
N LEU A 58 -15.85 -29.56 8.36
CA LEU A 58 -16.26 -30.87 7.84
C LEU A 58 -15.89 -32.00 8.81
N LEU A 59 -14.71 -31.93 9.42
CA LEU A 59 -14.24 -32.94 10.37
C LEU A 59 -15.06 -32.92 11.67
N VAL A 60 -15.39 -31.75 12.20
CA VAL A 60 -16.29 -31.58 13.36
C VAL A 60 -17.68 -32.11 13.02
N ASN A 61 -18.25 -31.71 11.88
CA ASN A 61 -19.56 -32.18 11.45
C ASN A 61 -19.60 -33.70 11.29
N TRP A 62 -18.60 -34.27 10.62
CA TRP A 62 -18.49 -35.73 10.49
C TRP A 62 -18.36 -36.43 11.85
N ALA A 63 -17.54 -35.90 12.75
CA ALA A 63 -17.28 -36.53 14.05
C ALA A 63 -18.48 -36.46 15.01
N TYR A 64 -19.27 -35.39 14.97
CA TYR A 64 -20.36 -35.16 15.92
C TYR A 64 -21.75 -35.54 15.38
N LEU A 65 -21.98 -35.49 14.05
CA LEU A 65 -23.26 -35.87 13.44
C LEU A 65 -23.34 -37.37 13.10
N ASN A 66 -22.21 -38.07 12.96
CA ASN A 66 -22.22 -39.48 12.59
C ASN A 66 -22.56 -40.40 13.79
N PRO A 67 -23.73 -41.06 13.81
CA PRO A 67 -24.17 -41.86 14.96
C PRO A 67 -23.33 -43.12 15.18
N ARG A 68 -22.54 -43.54 14.17
CA ARG A 68 -21.66 -44.73 14.25
C ARG A 68 -20.29 -44.41 14.85
N ALA A 69 -19.89 -43.14 14.89
CA ALA A 69 -18.56 -42.73 15.31
C ALA A 69 -18.55 -42.27 16.79
N LYS A 70 -18.81 -43.20 17.72
CA LYS A 70 -18.91 -42.86 19.16
C LYS A 70 -17.58 -42.40 19.79
N ALA A 71 -16.45 -42.71 19.15
CA ALA A 71 -15.11 -42.35 19.64
C ALA A 71 -14.53 -41.08 18.98
N SER A 72 -15.00 -40.67 17.80
CA SER A 72 -14.41 -39.55 17.05
C SER A 72 -14.51 -38.18 17.73
N PRO A 73 -15.57 -37.81 18.48
CA PRO A 73 -15.63 -36.51 19.16
C PRO A 73 -14.47 -36.28 20.15
N TRP A 74 -13.94 -37.34 20.74
CA TRP A 74 -12.82 -37.26 21.69
C TRP A 74 -11.47 -37.08 21.00
N LEU A 75 -11.34 -37.56 19.76
CA LEU A 75 -10.14 -37.45 18.94
C LEU A 75 -10.11 -36.16 18.11
N THR A 76 -11.29 -35.65 17.73
CA THR A 76 -11.49 -34.48 16.88
C THR A 76 -10.67 -33.26 17.29
N PRO A 77 -10.73 -32.77 18.55
CA PRO A 77 -9.96 -31.59 18.94
C PRO A 77 -8.45 -31.82 18.81
N GLY A 78 -7.97 -33.00 19.19
CA GLY A 78 -6.55 -33.37 19.05
C GLY A 78 -6.11 -33.47 17.59
N LEU A 79 -6.97 -34.00 16.71
CA LEU A 79 -6.68 -34.16 15.29
C LEU A 79 -6.60 -32.80 14.58
N ILE A 80 -7.48 -31.85 14.94
CA ILE A 80 -7.43 -30.47 14.42
C ILE A 80 -6.13 -29.80 14.85
N LEU A 81 -5.76 -29.90 16.13
CA LEU A 81 -4.51 -29.33 16.65
C LEU A 81 -3.28 -29.97 15.98
N MET A 82 -3.27 -31.29 15.80
CA MET A 82 -2.21 -31.99 15.09
C MET A 82 -2.09 -31.51 13.63
N ALA A 83 -3.23 -31.33 12.95
CA ALA A 83 -3.23 -30.83 11.58
C ALA A 83 -2.62 -29.42 11.49
N ILE A 84 -2.98 -28.52 12.42
CA ILE A 84 -2.52 -27.12 12.43
C ILE A 84 -1.06 -26.99 12.87
N PHE A 85 -0.62 -27.72 13.91
CA PHE A 85 0.69 -27.51 14.52
C PHE A 85 1.77 -28.49 14.05
N VAL A 86 1.40 -29.62 13.44
CA VAL A 86 2.36 -30.64 13.01
C VAL A 86 2.29 -30.84 11.51
N VAL A 87 1.12 -31.19 10.98
CA VAL A 87 0.98 -31.52 9.55
C VAL A 87 1.21 -30.27 8.69
N TYR A 88 0.63 -29.13 9.08
CA TYR A 88 0.78 -27.88 8.34
C TYR A 88 2.23 -27.40 8.24
N PRO A 89 3.02 -27.24 9.32
CA PRO A 89 4.41 -26.82 9.20
C PRO A 89 5.27 -27.75 8.34
N VAL A 90 5.01 -29.07 8.38
CA VAL A 90 5.73 -30.05 7.56
C VAL A 90 5.43 -29.85 6.08
N ILE A 91 4.15 -29.76 5.70
CA ILE A 91 3.75 -29.52 4.30
C ILE A 91 4.24 -28.15 3.83
N TYR A 92 4.12 -27.12 4.66
CA TYR A 92 4.58 -25.77 4.35
C TYR A 92 6.09 -25.73 4.09
N THR A 93 6.88 -26.38 4.97
CA THR A 93 8.34 -26.46 4.79
C THR A 93 8.71 -27.24 3.53
N ALA A 94 8.00 -28.34 3.24
CA ALA A 94 8.19 -29.09 2.00
C ALA A 94 7.78 -28.28 0.74
N GLY A 95 6.77 -27.42 0.86
CA GLY A 95 6.37 -26.51 -0.21
C GLY A 95 7.38 -25.39 -0.44
N ILE A 96 7.99 -24.86 0.62
CA ILE A 96 9.04 -23.85 0.52
C ILE A 96 10.36 -24.46 0.02
N SER A 97 10.65 -25.72 0.32
CA SER A 97 11.92 -26.33 -0.12
C SER A 97 12.05 -26.45 -1.64
N VAL A 98 10.93 -26.43 -2.37
CA VAL A 98 10.91 -26.43 -3.84
C VAL A 98 10.89 -25.01 -4.45
N THR A 99 10.74 -23.96 -3.64
CA THR A 99 10.72 -22.57 -4.12
C THR A 99 12.06 -21.86 -3.83
N ASN A 100 12.39 -20.84 -4.63
CA ASN A 100 13.61 -20.05 -4.45
C ASN A 100 13.46 -19.00 -3.33
N TRP A 101 13.04 -19.42 -2.14
CA TRP A 101 12.94 -18.56 -0.95
C TRP A 101 14.31 -18.39 -0.31
N ARG A 102 14.97 -17.26 -0.60
CA ARG A 102 16.28 -16.85 -0.07
C ARG A 102 16.27 -15.37 0.29
N THR A 103 17.27 -14.92 1.04
CA THR A 103 17.50 -13.49 1.30
C THR A 103 17.55 -12.72 -0.02
N GLY A 104 16.56 -11.86 -0.27
CA GLY A 104 16.35 -11.16 -1.54
C GLY A 104 14.98 -11.44 -2.19
N ASN A 105 14.41 -12.63 -1.99
CA ASN A 105 13.16 -13.11 -2.61
C ASN A 105 12.13 -13.53 -1.55
N ILE A 106 11.77 -12.60 -0.65
CA ILE A 106 10.83 -12.86 0.47
C ILE A 106 9.41 -12.33 0.20
N LEU A 107 9.27 -11.34 -0.68
CA LEU A 107 7.98 -10.80 -1.10
C LEU A 107 7.46 -11.54 -2.32
N SER A 108 6.13 -11.63 -2.44
CA SER A 108 5.51 -12.03 -3.70
C SER A 108 5.73 -10.95 -4.77
N LYS A 109 5.67 -11.34 -6.04
CA LYS A 109 5.81 -10.38 -7.15
C LYS A 109 4.80 -9.23 -7.05
N ALA A 110 3.55 -9.53 -6.71
CA ALA A 110 2.51 -8.51 -6.51
C ALA A 110 2.88 -7.53 -5.39
N GLN A 111 3.39 -8.02 -4.26
CA GLN A 111 3.85 -7.18 -3.16
C GLN A 111 5.06 -6.33 -3.54
N VAL A 112 5.97 -6.87 -4.38
CA VAL A 112 7.09 -6.10 -4.90
C VAL A 112 6.60 -4.99 -5.82
N ILE A 113 5.67 -5.27 -6.74
CA ILE A 113 5.09 -4.26 -7.65
C ILE A 113 4.42 -3.16 -6.84
N GLU A 114 3.54 -3.51 -5.89
CA GLU A 114 2.89 -2.55 -5.00
C GLU A 114 3.91 -1.71 -4.23
N ASN A 115 4.97 -2.33 -3.70
CA ASN A 115 6.03 -1.60 -3.01
C ASN A 115 6.86 -0.68 -3.93
N LEU A 116 7.02 -1.04 -5.21
CA LEU A 116 7.77 -0.25 -6.17
C LEU A 116 6.92 0.88 -6.75
N GLU A 117 5.63 0.66 -6.96
CA GLU A 117 4.67 1.66 -7.45
C GLU A 117 4.29 2.68 -6.37
N SER A 118 4.25 2.25 -5.10
CA SER A 118 4.05 3.17 -3.95
C SER A 118 5.24 4.10 -3.71
N ARG A 119 6.41 3.81 -4.28
CA ARG A 119 7.56 4.73 -4.23
C ARG A 119 7.36 5.85 -5.24
N GLN A 120 6.79 6.94 -4.76
CA GLN A 120 6.77 8.19 -5.48
C GLN A 120 8.17 8.82 -5.42
N ILE A 121 8.65 9.27 -6.57
CA ILE A 121 9.82 10.13 -6.65
C ILE A 121 9.44 11.36 -7.45
N ARG A 122 10.26 12.39 -7.32
CA ARG A 122 10.27 13.49 -8.28
C ARG A 122 10.92 12.93 -9.54
N ILE A 123 10.14 12.69 -10.58
CA ILE A 123 10.69 12.15 -11.83
C ILE A 123 11.59 13.24 -12.42
N ALA A 124 12.85 12.88 -12.67
CA ALA A 124 13.79 13.71 -13.43
C ALA A 124 13.44 13.64 -14.93
N GLY A 125 12.19 13.88 -15.30
CA GLY A 125 11.80 14.17 -16.68
C GLY A 125 12.23 15.60 -17.03
N GLU A 126 11.80 16.12 -18.18
CA GLU A 126 12.01 17.50 -18.64
C GLU A 126 11.65 18.51 -17.55
N ALA A 127 12.60 18.76 -16.67
CA ALA A 127 12.41 19.67 -15.58
C ALA A 127 12.56 21.05 -16.19
N GLN A 128 11.42 21.68 -16.39
CA GLN A 128 11.37 23.04 -16.86
C GLN A 128 11.88 23.94 -15.74
N THR A 129 12.97 24.65 -16.00
CA THR A 129 13.39 25.74 -15.12
C THR A 129 12.52 26.95 -15.43
N LEU A 130 11.73 27.38 -14.45
CA LEU A 130 10.91 28.58 -14.53
C LEU A 130 11.55 29.71 -13.74
N SER A 131 11.27 30.93 -14.18
CA SER A 131 11.64 32.11 -13.40
C SER A 131 10.61 32.34 -12.29
N MET A 132 11.08 32.83 -11.15
CA MET A 132 10.31 33.02 -9.94
C MET A 132 10.45 34.45 -9.41
N ARG A 133 9.34 35.04 -8.95
CA ARG A 133 9.33 36.20 -8.03
C ARG A 133 8.75 35.79 -6.70
N VAL A 134 9.34 36.28 -5.61
CA VAL A 134 8.91 35.97 -4.25
C VAL A 134 8.07 37.12 -3.71
N TYR A 135 6.91 36.77 -3.18
CA TYR A 135 6.02 37.66 -2.47
C TYR A 135 5.90 37.22 -1.01
N ARG A 136 5.59 38.17 -0.12
CA ARG A 136 5.32 37.93 1.30
C ARG A 136 3.90 38.35 1.65
N GLY A 137 3.17 37.45 2.30
CA GLY A 137 1.82 37.66 2.78
C GLY A 137 1.73 37.88 4.30
N PRO A 138 0.51 37.89 4.85
CA PRO A 138 0.28 37.92 6.29
C PRO A 138 0.88 36.68 6.97
N GLY A 139 1.31 36.81 8.23
CA GLY A 139 1.89 35.68 8.96
C GLY A 139 3.27 35.22 8.49
N ASP A 140 3.95 36.00 7.64
CA ASP A 140 5.24 35.64 7.02
C ASP A 140 5.16 34.40 6.10
N GLU A 141 3.97 34.19 5.51
CA GLU A 141 3.76 33.26 4.40
C GLU A 141 4.43 33.78 3.13
N LEU A 142 4.96 32.86 2.32
CA LEU A 142 5.60 33.18 1.05
C LEU A 142 4.70 32.71 -0.09
N ALA A 143 4.59 33.52 -1.14
CA ALA A 143 3.96 33.12 -2.38
C ALA A 143 4.94 33.32 -3.53
N PHE A 144 4.88 32.44 -4.53
CA PHE A 144 5.73 32.49 -5.70
C PHE A 144 4.89 32.81 -6.94
N LEU A 145 5.37 33.76 -7.73
CA LEU A 145 4.93 33.98 -9.11
C LEU A 145 5.92 33.27 -10.03
N LEU A 146 5.46 32.25 -10.74
CA LEU A 146 6.21 31.48 -11.71
C LEU A 146 5.88 31.94 -13.14
N TYR A 147 6.89 32.03 -14.02
CA TYR A 147 6.72 32.41 -15.42
C TYR A 147 7.86 31.86 -16.31
N GLY A 148 7.57 31.70 -17.60
CA GLY A 148 8.53 31.20 -18.59
C GLY A 148 7.99 31.32 -20.03
N PRO A 149 8.84 31.08 -21.05
CA PRO A 149 8.49 31.30 -22.46
C PRO A 149 7.34 30.43 -23.00
N ASP A 150 6.99 29.33 -22.31
CA ASP A 150 5.88 28.42 -22.66
C ASP A 150 5.06 28.01 -21.43
N PHE A 151 5.01 28.88 -20.42
CA PHE A 151 4.34 28.60 -19.15
C PHE A 151 3.40 29.75 -18.80
N GLU A 152 2.11 29.44 -18.63
CA GLU A 152 1.14 30.43 -18.16
C GLU A 152 1.53 30.92 -16.77
N PRO A 153 1.65 32.24 -16.54
CA PRO A 153 2.06 32.75 -15.25
C PRO A 153 1.16 32.23 -14.13
N PHE A 154 1.76 31.62 -13.12
CA PHE A 154 1.05 31.00 -12.00
C PHE A 154 1.49 31.62 -10.69
N VAL A 155 0.53 31.90 -9.81
CA VAL A 155 0.79 32.41 -8.46
C VAL A 155 0.24 31.43 -7.45
N GLY A 156 1.09 30.98 -6.54
CA GLY A 156 0.66 30.09 -5.47
C GLY A 156 1.43 30.28 -4.17
N VAL A 157 0.82 29.83 -3.08
CA VAL A 157 1.41 29.84 -1.74
C VAL A 157 2.45 28.74 -1.63
N ALA A 158 3.64 29.11 -1.18
CA ALA A 158 4.76 28.21 -1.03
C ALA A 158 4.76 27.58 0.36
N ARG A 159 5.17 26.32 0.46
CA ARG A 159 5.23 25.52 1.70
C ARG A 159 6.62 24.96 1.94
N ALA A 160 6.89 24.46 3.15
CA ALA A 160 8.12 23.70 3.36
C ALA A 160 8.09 22.42 2.52
N THR A 161 9.24 22.02 1.98
CA THR A 161 9.39 20.82 1.15
C THR A 161 8.94 19.54 1.88
N ASP A 162 9.07 19.54 3.20
CA ASP A 162 8.80 18.39 4.08
C ASP A 162 7.33 18.28 4.51
N ASP A 163 6.54 19.34 4.31
CA ASP A 163 5.11 19.36 4.63
C ASP A 163 4.29 18.54 3.61
N GLU A 164 3.07 18.16 4.00
CA GLU A 164 2.15 17.49 3.07
C GLU A 164 1.83 18.41 1.87
N PRO A 165 1.77 17.84 0.64
CA PRO A 165 1.38 18.61 -0.54
C PRO A 165 0.01 19.24 -0.37
N LEU A 166 -0.12 20.50 -0.80
CA LEU A 166 -1.40 21.18 -0.78
C LEU A 166 -2.24 20.70 -1.97
N ALA A 167 -3.51 20.37 -1.72
CA ALA A 167 -4.46 20.01 -2.78
C ALA A 167 -4.74 21.19 -3.72
N ASP A 168 -4.64 22.41 -3.20
CA ASP A 168 -4.70 23.65 -3.95
C ASP A 168 -3.78 24.68 -3.26
N SER A 169 -2.82 25.21 -4.01
CA SER A 169 -1.90 26.26 -3.58
C SER A 169 -2.22 27.60 -4.24
N THR A 170 -3.25 27.66 -5.10
CA THR A 170 -3.50 28.78 -6.01
C THR A 170 -3.88 30.04 -5.22
N VAL A 171 -3.24 31.16 -5.55
CA VAL A 171 -3.63 32.47 -5.04
C VAL A 171 -4.62 33.10 -6.00
N ASP A 172 -5.70 33.68 -5.46
CA ASP A 172 -6.66 34.43 -6.26
C ASP A 172 -6.00 35.67 -6.88
N THR A 173 -5.96 35.70 -8.21
CA THR A 173 -5.37 36.77 -9.03
C THR A 173 -6.43 37.60 -9.75
N THR A 174 -7.71 37.45 -9.38
CA THR A 174 -8.82 38.15 -10.03
C THR A 174 -8.63 39.66 -10.02
N GLY A 175 -8.55 40.27 -11.20
CA GLY A 175 -8.40 41.72 -11.37
C GLY A 175 -6.95 42.23 -11.37
N VAL A 176 -5.96 41.34 -11.30
CA VAL A 176 -4.53 41.69 -11.40
C VAL A 176 -3.99 41.21 -12.75
N THR A 177 -3.42 42.13 -13.54
CA THR A 177 -2.69 41.75 -14.74
C THR A 177 -1.30 41.26 -14.34
N ILE A 178 -1.00 40.00 -14.63
CA ILE A 178 0.33 39.44 -14.40
C ILE A 178 1.18 39.71 -15.63
N ASP A 179 2.12 40.64 -15.50
CA ASP A 179 3.16 40.92 -16.49
C ASP A 179 4.51 40.43 -15.94
N PRO A 180 5.14 39.41 -16.56
CA PRO A 180 6.45 38.91 -16.15
C PRO A 180 7.58 39.95 -16.21
N GLU A 181 7.52 40.89 -17.15
CA GLU A 181 8.54 41.94 -17.31
C GLU A 181 8.38 43.03 -16.27
N ASN A 182 7.14 43.29 -15.84
CA ASN A 182 6.81 44.29 -14.84
C ASN A 182 5.84 43.72 -13.78
N PRO A 183 6.33 42.88 -12.85
CA PRO A 183 5.48 42.18 -11.91
C PRO A 183 4.77 43.17 -10.98
N PRO A 184 3.48 42.93 -10.66
CA PRO A 184 2.72 43.83 -9.80
C PRO A 184 3.34 43.88 -8.40
N GLU A 185 3.34 45.07 -7.77
CA GLU A 185 3.87 45.24 -6.41
C GLU A 185 3.07 44.45 -5.36
N THR A 186 1.79 44.18 -5.64
CA THR A 186 0.87 43.48 -4.76
C THR A 186 -0.04 42.53 -5.54
N ILE A 187 -0.27 41.33 -4.99
CA ILE A 187 -1.22 40.34 -5.49
C ILE A 187 -2.06 39.89 -4.29
N GLY A 188 -3.33 40.27 -4.22
CA GLY A 188 -4.14 40.08 -3.02
C GLY A 188 -3.47 40.71 -1.78
N ASP A 189 -3.26 39.90 -0.74
CA ASP A 189 -2.57 40.31 0.50
C ASP A 189 -1.03 40.14 0.44
N PHE A 190 -0.50 39.71 -0.70
CA PHE A 190 0.91 39.43 -0.88
C PHE A 190 1.65 40.62 -1.50
N ARG A 191 2.78 41.01 -0.92
CA ARG A 191 3.65 42.10 -1.42
C ARG A 191 4.94 41.54 -2.02
N LEU A 192 5.34 42.09 -3.16
CA LEU A 192 6.59 41.75 -3.84
C LEU A 192 7.80 42.08 -2.95
N LEU A 193 8.71 41.12 -2.80
CA LEU A 193 9.97 41.32 -2.08
C LEU A 193 11.04 41.94 -2.98
N ALA A 194 11.78 42.90 -2.44
CA ALA A 194 12.95 43.45 -3.09
C ALA A 194 14.10 42.41 -3.10
N PRO A 195 15.01 42.43 -4.09
CA PRO A 195 16.08 41.44 -4.20
C PRO A 195 16.91 41.25 -2.92
N LEU A 196 17.24 42.35 -2.22
CA LEU A 196 18.00 42.29 -0.97
C LEU A 196 17.25 41.56 0.18
N GLN A 197 15.92 41.64 0.18
CA GLN A 197 15.08 40.95 1.16
C GLN A 197 14.98 39.45 0.83
N VAL A 198 14.97 39.09 -0.45
CA VAL A 198 15.00 37.70 -0.92
C VAL A 198 16.32 37.03 -0.54
N THR A 199 17.46 37.73 -0.67
CA THR A 199 18.76 37.21 -0.22
C THR A 199 18.77 36.89 1.27
N GLY A 200 18.10 37.70 2.11
CA GLY A 200 17.95 37.43 3.54
C GLY A 200 17.11 36.18 3.87
N LEU A 201 16.35 35.66 2.90
CA LEU A 201 15.53 34.45 3.03
C LEU A 201 16.14 33.22 2.36
N ALA A 202 17.38 33.29 1.87
CA ALA A 202 18.01 32.26 1.04
C ALA A 202 17.86 30.84 1.62
N SER A 203 18.27 30.63 2.88
CA SER A 203 18.19 29.31 3.54
C SER A 203 16.76 28.80 3.75
N ARG A 204 15.77 29.71 3.83
CA ARG A 204 14.35 29.32 3.92
C ARG A 204 13.82 28.91 2.55
N LEU A 205 14.16 29.67 1.51
CA LEU A 205 13.74 29.41 0.15
C LEU A 205 14.28 28.06 -0.38
N GLU A 206 15.51 27.69 -0.02
CA GLU A 206 16.09 26.37 -0.35
C GLU A 206 15.24 25.18 0.12
N ASN A 207 14.50 25.33 1.22
CA ASN A 207 13.65 24.29 1.80
C ASN A 207 12.16 24.54 1.53
N THR A 208 11.85 25.32 0.49
CA THR A 208 10.48 25.70 0.12
C THR A 208 10.12 25.12 -1.25
N ALA A 209 8.88 24.69 -1.39
CA ALA A 209 8.31 24.18 -2.64
C ALA A 209 6.93 24.79 -2.90
N LEU A 210 6.54 24.85 -4.17
CA LEU A 210 5.20 25.23 -4.60
C LEU A 210 4.59 24.06 -5.38
N ASP A 211 3.44 23.56 -4.94
CA ASP A 211 2.69 22.55 -5.68
C ASP A 211 1.84 23.24 -6.76
N LEU A 212 1.78 22.66 -7.96
CA LEU A 212 1.01 23.17 -9.08
C LEU A 212 -0.29 22.35 -9.26
N PRO A 213 -1.33 22.92 -9.88
CA PRO A 213 -2.63 22.25 -10.07
C PRO A 213 -2.56 20.96 -10.92
N ASP A 214 -1.50 20.80 -11.70
CA ASP A 214 -1.25 19.63 -12.56
C ASP A 214 -0.61 18.45 -11.80
N GLY A 215 -0.41 18.59 -10.48
CA GLY A 215 0.24 17.62 -9.61
C GLY A 215 1.78 17.65 -9.67
N SER A 216 2.36 18.64 -10.34
CA SER A 216 3.81 18.89 -10.28
C SER A 216 4.19 19.76 -9.08
N THR A 217 5.47 19.72 -8.70
CA THR A 217 6.02 20.54 -7.62
C THR A 217 7.21 21.32 -8.14
N ALA A 218 7.15 22.64 -7.98
CA ALA A 218 8.23 23.57 -8.24
C ALA A 218 9.12 23.71 -7.01
N THR A 219 10.38 23.27 -7.10
CA THR A 219 11.39 23.44 -6.05
C THR A 219 12.31 24.60 -6.38
N VAL A 220 12.64 25.42 -5.38
CA VAL A 220 13.61 26.51 -5.55
C VAL A 220 14.98 25.94 -5.91
N GLU A 221 15.55 26.40 -7.02
CA GLU A 221 16.90 26.05 -7.48
C GLU A 221 17.88 27.20 -7.25
N THR A 222 17.41 28.43 -7.52
CA THR A 222 18.11 29.67 -7.18
C THR A 222 17.13 30.66 -6.57
N LEU A 223 17.62 31.79 -6.06
CA LEU A 223 16.75 32.84 -5.51
C LEU A 223 15.73 33.41 -6.51
N THR A 224 15.90 33.13 -7.81
CA THR A 224 15.06 33.65 -8.89
C THR A 224 14.54 32.56 -9.83
N THR A 225 14.89 31.29 -9.61
CA THR A 225 14.46 30.18 -10.48
C THR A 225 13.99 29.00 -9.67
N VAL A 226 12.98 28.32 -10.20
CA VAL A 226 12.49 27.06 -9.68
C VAL A 226 12.65 25.98 -10.75
N ARG A 227 12.85 24.75 -10.29
CA ARG A 227 12.79 23.56 -11.11
C ARG A 227 11.43 22.91 -10.89
N VAL A 228 10.62 22.85 -11.95
CA VAL A 228 9.34 22.12 -11.90
C VAL A 228 9.63 20.65 -12.11
N SER A 229 9.15 19.82 -11.19
CA SER A 229 9.26 18.36 -11.29
C SER A 229 7.89 17.74 -11.07
N LYS A 230 7.45 16.87 -11.98
CA LYS A 230 6.20 16.15 -11.77
C LYS A 230 6.43 15.06 -10.73
N ALA A 231 5.62 15.06 -9.65
CA ALA A 231 5.56 13.92 -8.77
C ALA A 231 4.97 12.76 -9.57
N GLY A 232 5.75 11.70 -9.75
CA GLY A 232 5.29 10.53 -10.50
C GLY A 232 5.80 9.26 -9.86
N GLN A 233 5.13 8.16 -10.16
CA GLN A 233 5.58 6.85 -9.71
C GLN A 233 6.95 6.58 -10.35
N ARG A 234 7.95 6.23 -9.53
CA ARG A 234 9.28 5.88 -10.06
C ARG A 234 9.19 4.73 -11.04
N PHE A 235 8.43 3.72 -10.63
CA PHE A 235 8.24 2.50 -11.37
C PHE A 235 6.77 2.36 -11.74
N THR A 236 6.51 1.97 -12.99
CA THR A 236 5.17 1.62 -13.46
C THR A 236 5.23 0.20 -14.01
N TYR A 237 4.37 -0.68 -13.52
CA TYR A 237 4.32 -2.05 -14.01
C TYR A 237 3.30 -2.17 -15.16
N ASP A 238 3.73 -2.77 -16.26
CA ASP A 238 2.86 -3.14 -17.38
C ASP A 238 2.52 -4.64 -17.29
N GLU A 239 1.25 -4.94 -17.03
CA GLU A 239 0.73 -6.30 -16.93
C GLU A 239 0.76 -7.06 -18.27
N ALA A 240 0.65 -6.35 -19.40
CA ALA A 240 0.55 -6.98 -20.72
C ALA A 240 1.90 -7.52 -21.20
N THR A 241 2.98 -6.84 -20.86
CA THR A 241 4.35 -7.20 -21.26
C THR A 241 5.17 -7.82 -20.14
N ASP A 242 4.64 -7.87 -18.91
CA ASP A 242 5.35 -8.31 -17.71
C ASP A 242 6.68 -7.55 -17.52
N THR A 243 6.60 -6.23 -17.61
CA THR A 243 7.76 -5.33 -17.51
C THR A 243 7.51 -4.19 -16.55
N LEU A 244 8.54 -3.84 -15.78
CA LEU A 244 8.58 -2.68 -14.91
C LEU A 244 9.31 -1.54 -15.62
N ILE A 245 8.69 -0.38 -15.76
CA ILE A 245 9.29 0.79 -16.42
C ILE A 245 9.82 1.73 -15.31
N ASP A 246 11.13 1.99 -15.29
CA ASP A 246 11.72 3.05 -14.46
C ASP A 246 11.56 4.39 -15.18
N ASN A 247 10.59 5.18 -14.75
CA ASN A 247 10.27 6.50 -15.32
C ASN A 247 11.36 7.54 -15.05
N GLN A 248 12.25 7.32 -14.08
CA GLN A 248 13.38 8.23 -13.83
C GLN A 248 14.50 8.03 -14.84
N ALA A 249 14.82 6.77 -15.14
CA ALA A 249 15.92 6.43 -16.01
C ALA A 249 15.48 6.15 -17.46
N GLY A 250 14.18 6.11 -17.73
CA GLY A 250 13.61 5.76 -19.03
C GLY A 250 13.91 4.31 -19.44
N ARG A 251 14.09 3.39 -18.47
CA ARG A 251 14.51 2.00 -18.72
C ARG A 251 13.38 1.03 -18.48
N THR A 252 13.28 0.02 -19.33
CA THR A 252 12.37 -1.11 -19.13
C THR A 252 13.13 -2.24 -18.45
N CYS A 253 12.56 -2.76 -17.37
CA CYS A 253 13.10 -3.82 -16.56
C CYS A 253 12.20 -5.06 -16.67
N ARG A 254 12.79 -6.18 -17.06
CA ARG A 254 12.08 -7.45 -17.28
C ARG A 254 12.12 -8.28 -16.02
N SER A 255 11.08 -9.09 -15.82
CA SER A 255 11.06 -10.08 -14.74
C SER A 255 12.01 -11.26 -15.07
N GLY A 256 13.05 -11.45 -14.26
CA GLY A 256 14.00 -12.57 -14.33
C GLY A 256 13.72 -13.65 -13.27
N GLU A 257 14.74 -14.43 -12.89
CA GLU A 257 14.65 -15.46 -11.83
C GLU A 257 14.54 -14.86 -10.42
N GLY A 258 13.40 -14.21 -10.13
CA GLY A 258 13.07 -13.62 -8.82
C GLY A 258 13.34 -12.12 -8.70
N ASN A 259 13.95 -11.48 -9.70
CA ASN A 259 14.33 -10.07 -9.67
C ASN A 259 13.85 -9.34 -10.94
N PHE A 260 13.67 -8.03 -10.88
CA PHE A 260 13.55 -7.20 -12.08
C PHE A 260 14.95 -6.78 -12.55
N VAL A 261 15.29 -7.11 -13.79
CA VAL A 261 16.57 -6.75 -14.41
C VAL A 261 16.29 -5.69 -15.46
N CYS A 262 16.87 -4.51 -15.29
CA CYS A 262 16.76 -3.42 -16.26
C CYS A 262 17.70 -3.70 -17.43
N ASP A 263 17.19 -3.55 -18.65
CA ASP A 263 18.02 -3.62 -19.84
C ASP A 263 19.01 -2.43 -19.77
N ASP A 264 20.31 -2.72 -19.66
CA ASP A 264 21.35 -1.71 -19.87
C ASP A 264 21.35 -1.40 -21.36
N VAL A 265 20.76 -0.27 -21.74
CA VAL A 265 20.92 0.25 -23.09
C VAL A 265 22.42 0.52 -23.27
N PRO A 266 23.09 -0.05 -24.29
CA PRO A 266 24.46 0.32 -24.59
C PRO A 266 24.53 1.83 -24.77
N GLU A 267 25.55 2.43 -24.16
CA GLU A 267 25.88 3.85 -24.18
C GLU A 267 26.35 4.32 -25.58
N GLU A 268 25.60 4.00 -26.64
CA GLU A 268 26.00 4.30 -28.04
C GLU A 268 25.00 5.14 -28.85
N ASP A 269 23.81 5.49 -28.34
CA ASP A 269 22.84 6.32 -29.08
C ASP A 269 22.44 7.65 -28.41
N VAL A 270 23.29 8.21 -27.54
CA VAL A 270 23.27 9.68 -27.31
C VAL A 270 24.09 10.34 -28.42
N ALA A 271 23.62 10.16 -29.65
CA ALA A 271 24.09 10.92 -30.79
C ALA A 271 23.66 12.38 -30.60
N ARG A 272 24.66 13.25 -30.61
CA ARG A 272 24.59 14.71 -30.76
C ARG A 272 23.38 15.16 -31.59
N THR A 273 22.58 16.04 -31.03
CA THR A 273 22.30 17.40 -31.57
C THR A 273 21.73 18.27 -30.48
#